data_AF-A0A9X1K542-F1
#
_entry.id   AF-A0A9X1K542-F1
#
_cell.length_a   1.000
_cell.length_b   1.000
_cell.length_c   1.000
_cell.angle_alpha   90.00
_cell.angle_beta   90.00
_cell.angle_gamma   90.00
#
_symmetry.space_group_name_H-M   'P 1'
#
loop_
_entity.id
_entity.type
_entity.pdbx_description
1 polymer ?
#
loop_
_entity_poly.entity_id
_entity_poly.type
_entity_poly.pdbx_seq_one_letter_code
_entity_poly.pdbx_strand_id
1 'polypeptide(L)' 'MKNRRALSLMCYQMLESGTDRRTVKRALTSHRVKGREAVVLLCKQEMTLLRAGKLPFSD' A
#
# COMPACT_ATOMS: atom_id res chain seq x y z
N MET A 1 6.51 -11.99 -10.86
CA MET A 1 6.51 -10.50 -10.96
C MET A 1 7.85 -9.97 -10.45
N LYS A 2 8.76 -9.55 -11.34
CA LYS A 2 10.12 -9.10 -10.96
C LYS A 2 10.18 -7.82 -10.10
N ASN A 3 9.04 -7.16 -9.83
CA ASN A 3 9.00 -5.87 -9.11
C ASN A 3 8.17 -5.87 -7.81
N ARG A 4 7.81 -7.05 -7.27
CA ARG A 4 6.90 -7.14 -6.10
C ARG A 4 7.45 -6.45 -4.84
N ARG A 5 8.77 -6.51 -4.62
CA ARG A 5 9.44 -5.86 -3.48
C ARG A 5 9.41 -4.33 -3.61
N ALA A 6 9.70 -3.81 -4.81
CA ALA A 6 9.63 -2.38 -5.09
C ALA A 6 8.20 -1.83 -4.92
N LEU A 7 7.19 -2.55 -5.43
CA LEU A 7 5.78 -2.18 -5.26
C LEU A 7 5.34 -2.20 -3.80
N SER A 8 5.84 -3.16 -3.02
CA SER A 8 5.57 -3.25 -1.57
C SER A 8 6.16 -2.05 -0.84
N LEU A 9 7.42 -1.70 -1.14
CA LEU A 9 8.10 -0.55 -0.55
C LEU A 9 7.42 0.76 -0.93
N MET A 10 7.08 0.94 -2.21
CA MET A 10 6.36 2.11 -2.70
C MET A 10 5.01 2.27 -1.98
N CYS A 11 4.23 1.19 -1.89
CA CYS A 11 2.95 1.20 -1.19
C CYS A 11 3.12 1.56 0.30
N TYR A 12 4.14 1.00 0.96
CA TYR A 12 4.45 1.30 2.35
C TYR A 12 4.80 2.79 2.52
N GLN A 13 5.69 3.34 1.70
CA GLN A 13 6.14 4.73 1.78
C GLN A 13 5.01 5.72 1.51
N MET A 14 4.15 5.44 0.53
CA MET A 14 3.00 6.30 0.25
C MET A 14 2.02 6.33 1.43
N LEU A 15 1.73 5.18 2.03
CA LEU A 15 0.85 5.11 3.20
C LEU A 15 1.48 5.81 4.42
N GLU A 16 2.78 5.60 4.65
CA GLU A 16 3.54 6.25 5.73
C GLU A 16 3.56 7.78 5.59
N SER A 17 3.57 8.30 4.36
CA SER A 17 3.50 9.74 4.09
C SER A 17 2.08 10.32 4.17
N GLY A 18 1.08 9.54 4.60
CA GLY A 18 -0.32 9.97 4.71
C GLY A 18 -1.09 9.98 3.39
N THR A 19 -0.57 9.34 2.33
CA THR A 19 -1.30 9.21 1.07
C THR A 19 -2.53 8.34 1.25
N ASP A 20 -3.68 8.80 0.74
CA ASP A 20 -4.93 8.08 0.88
C ASP A 20 -4.94 6.74 0.13
N ARG A 21 -5.72 5.78 0.65
CA ARG A 21 -5.85 4.43 0.08
C ARG A 21 -6.24 4.40 -1.38
N ARG A 22 -7.10 5.33 -1.83
CA ARG A 22 -7.61 5.35 -3.21
C ARG A 22 -6.49 5.74 -4.17
N THR A 23 -5.65 6.69 -3.78
CA THR A 23 -4.47 7.13 -4.53
C THR A 23 -3.39 6.04 -4.57
N VAL A 24 -3.10 5.37 -3.44
CA VAL A 24 -2.15 4.24 -3.43
C VAL A 24 -2.64 3.10 -4.32
N LYS A 25 -3.94 2.76 -4.28
CA LYS A 25 -4.51 1.76 -5.19
C LYS A 25 -4.38 2.15 -6.65
N ARG A 26 -4.62 3.42 -7.00
CA ARG A 26 -4.45 3.95 -8.36
C ARG A 26 -3.00 3.81 -8.84
N ALA A 27 -2.02 4.17 -7.99
CA ALA A 27 -0.60 4.00 -8.31
C ALA A 27 -0.27 2.53 -8.61
N LEU A 28 -0.73 1.59 -7.77
CA LEU A 28 -0.54 0.16 -8.02
C LEU A 28 -1.14 -0.30 -9.36
N THR A 29 -2.35 0.17 -9.70
CA THR A 29 -2.97 -0.16 -10.99
C THR A 29 -2.21 0.45 -12.18
N SER A 30 -1.62 1.64 -12.04
CA SER A 30 -0.75 2.23 -13.08
C SER A 30 0.51 1.40 -13.33
N HIS A 31 1.00 0.71 -12.30
CA HIS A 31 2.07 -0.30 -12.42
C HIS A 31 1.57 -1.68 -12.89
N ARG A 32 0.37 -1.75 -13.48
CA ARG A 32 -0.25 -2.96 -14.02
C ARG A 32 -0.52 -4.05 -12.97
N VAL A 33 -0.64 -3.69 -11.70
CA VAL A 33 -1.10 -4.62 -10.65
C VAL A 33 -2.60 -4.83 -10.79
N LYS A 34 -3.05 -6.09 -10.78
CA LYS A 34 -4.48 -6.40 -10.88
C LYS A 34 -5.23 -5.84 -9.66
N GLY A 35 -6.49 -5.42 -9.84
CA GLY A 35 -7.25 -4.77 -8.77
C GLY A 35 -7.30 -5.55 -7.45
N ARG A 36 -7.55 -6.87 -7.50
CA ARG A 36 -7.53 -7.72 -6.30
C ARG A 36 -6.14 -7.77 -5.64
N GLU A 37 -5.08 -7.92 -6.44
CA GLU A 37 -3.71 -7.95 -5.94
C GLU A 37 -3.30 -6.60 -5.32
N ALA A 38 -3.73 -5.49 -5.92
CA ALA A 38 -3.48 -4.15 -5.40
C ALA A 38 -4.13 -3.95 -4.03
N VAL A 39 -5.37 -4.42 -3.85
CA VAL A 39 -6.05 -4.37 -2.55
C VAL A 39 -5.32 -5.22 -1.51
N VAL A 40 -4.94 -6.46 -1.85
CA VAL A 40 -4.21 -7.34 -0.91
C VAL A 40 -2.87 -6.72 -0.51
N LEU A 41 -2.12 -6.17 -1.46
CA LEU A 41 -0.83 -5.53 -1.19
C LEU A 41 -1.01 -4.30 -0.29
N LEU A 42 -2.01 -3.48 -0.57
CA LEU A 42 -2.35 -2.29 0.19
C LEU A 42 -2.71 -2.64 1.65
N CYS A 43 -3.66 -3.57 1.86
CA CYS A 43 -4.03 -4.00 3.21
C CYS A 43 -2.84 -4.59 3.98
N LYS A 44 -1.94 -5.32 3.28
CA LYS A 44 -0.74 -5.87 3.93
C LYS A 44 0.21 -4.77 4.42
N GLN A 45 0.42 -3.70 3.65
CA GLN A 45 1.29 -2.60 4.07
C GLN A 45 0.64 -1.76 5.17
N GLU A 46 -0.67 -1.51 5.11
CA GLU A 46 -1.38 -0.81 6.19
C GLU A 46 -1.31 -1.56 7.51
N MET A 47 -1.55 -2.88 7.50
CA MET A 47 -1.41 -3.70 8.71
C MET A 47 0.02 -3.67 9.26
N THR A 48 1.03 -3.54 8.39
CA THR A 48 2.43 -3.41 8.81
C THR A 48 2.66 -2.07 9.51
N LEU A 49 2.14 -0.97 8.95
CA LEU A 49 2.25 0.37 9.51
C LEU A 49 1.45 0.53 10.81
N LEU A 50 0.24 -0.02 10.88
CA LEU A 50 -0.59 -0.04 12.09
C LEU A 50 0.13 -0.76 13.23
N ARG A 51 0.71 -1.94 12.97
CA ARG A 51 1.50 -2.68 13.97
C ARG A 51 2.77 -1.94 14.40
N ALA A 52 3.33 -1.12 13.52
CA ALA A 52 4.48 -0.28 13.82
C ALA A 52 4.10 1.03 14.55
N GLY A 53 2.80 1.30 14.79
CA GLY A 53 2.33 2.55 15.38
C GLY A 53 2.50 3.77 14.48
N LYS A 54 2.67 3.57 13.17
CA LYS A 54 2.94 4.63 12.18
C LYS A 54 1.69 5.14 11.46
N LEU A 55 0.61 4.37 11.50
CA LEU A 55 -0.71 4.83 11.10
C LEU A 55 -1.57 4.99 12.35
N PRO A 56 -2.37 6.06 12.45
CA PRO A 56 -3.42 6.12 13.46
C PRO A 56 -4.40 4.98 13.21
N PHE A 57 -4.89 4.35 14.27
CA PHE A 57 -6.11 3.56 14.17
C PHE A 57 -7.20 4.52 13.69
N SER A 58 -7.69 4.32 12.47
CA SER A 58 -8.92 4.99 12.05
C SER A 58 -10.06 4.22 12.71
N ASP A 59 -10.77 4.88 13.62
CA ASP A 59 -12.11 4.47 14.10
C ASP A 59 -13.10 4.39 12.93
#